data_AF-A0A1F3BDY3-F1
#
_entry.id   AF-A0A1F3BDY3-F1
#
_cell.length_a   1.000
_cell.length_b   1.000
_cell.length_c   1.000
_cell.angle_alpha   90.00
_cell.angle_beta   90.00
_cell.angle_gamma   90.00
#
_symmetry.space_group_name_H-M   'P 1'
#
loop_
_entity.id
_entity.type
_entity.pdbx_description
1 polymer ?
#
loop_
_entity_poly.entity_id
_entity_poly.type
_entity_poly.pdbx_seq_one_letter_code
_entity_poly.pdbx_strand_id
1 'polypeptide(L)'
;MVKRVDFPETVLTEGKKKKLEVRSLDHRGRYVMCKYLDPRTMKLADAKRKLTLKDEEGVVFEYFIIPLKDPKRALLISADTEEKDRQVWNQKVGKAEEMWRD
;
A
#
# COMPACT_ATOMS: atom_id res chain seq x y z
N MET A 1 15.86 1.49 22.21
CA MET A 1 15.97 0.44 21.18
C MET A 1 14.64 0.35 20.45
N VAL A 2 14.62 0.59 19.13
CA VAL A 2 13.40 0.37 18.32
C VAL A 2 13.32 -1.14 18.04
N LYS A 3 12.22 -1.79 18.42
CA LYS A 3 11.96 -3.20 18.06
C LYS A 3 12.03 -3.31 16.54
N ARG A 4 12.93 -4.15 16.04
CA ARG A 4 12.96 -4.52 14.62
C ARG A 4 11.74 -5.39 14.37
N VAL A 5 10.76 -4.86 13.64
CA VAL A 5 9.62 -5.66 13.17
C VAL A 5 10.12 -6.36 11.91
N ASP A 6 10.20 -7.68 11.96
CA ASP A 6 10.51 -8.47 10.77
C ASP A 6 9.23 -8.60 9.94
N PHE A 7 9.23 -7.94 8.78
CA PHE A 7 8.10 -7.95 7.87
C PHE A 7 8.20 -9.13 6.90
N PRO A 8 7.09 -9.84 6.63
CA PRO A 8 7.03 -10.81 5.53
C PRO A 8 7.36 -10.16 4.19
N GLU A 9 8.00 -10.90 3.28
CA GLU A 9 8.32 -10.40 1.93
C GLU A 9 7.06 -9.97 1.15
N THR A 10 5.92 -10.62 1.40
CA THR A 10 4.62 -10.34 0.75
C THR A 10 4.08 -8.93 0.98
N VAL A 11 4.53 -8.24 2.05
CA VAL A 11 4.17 -6.84 2.34
C VAL A 11 5.28 -5.86 2.01
N LEU A 12 6.47 -6.35 1.65
CA LEU A 12 7.61 -5.52 1.28
C LEU A 12 7.55 -5.17 -0.21
N THR A 13 8.10 -4.00 -0.54
CA THR A 13 8.16 -3.50 -1.91
C THR A 13 9.30 -2.52 -2.06
N GLU A 14 9.76 -2.31 -3.29
CA GLU A 14 10.79 -1.34 -3.59
C GLU A 14 10.15 -0.04 -4.09
N GLY A 15 10.34 1.04 -3.32
CA GLY A 15 9.85 2.36 -3.65
C GLY A 15 10.72 3.13 -4.64
N LYS A 16 10.35 4.40 -4.87
CA LYS A 16 11.16 5.30 -5.69
C LYS A 16 12.55 5.45 -5.03
N LYS A 17 13.62 5.36 -5.83
CA LYS A 17 15.04 5.38 -5.39
C LYS A 17 15.53 4.08 -4.73
N LYS A 18 14.93 2.94 -5.06
CA LYS A 18 15.36 1.61 -4.58
C LYS A 18 15.34 1.45 -3.06
N LYS A 19 14.44 2.17 -2.39
CA LYS A 19 14.27 2.09 -0.94
C LYS A 19 13.24 1.03 -0.61
N LEU A 20 13.56 0.17 0.34
CA LEU A 20 12.62 -0.83 0.85
C LEU A 20 11.49 -0.12 1.62
N GLU A 21 10.25 -0.45 1.27
CA GLU A 21 9.03 0.09 1.86
C GLU A 21 8.12 -1.06 2.32
N VAL A 22 7.29 -0.80 3.34
CA VAL A 22 6.21 -1.68 3.76
C VAL A 22 4.90 -1.15 3.17
N ARG A 23 4.22 -1.97 2.37
CA ARG A 23 2.85 -1.72 1.94
C ARG A 23 1.92 -1.96 3.13
N SER A 24 1.42 -0.88 3.71
CA SER A 24 0.57 -0.94 4.88
C SER A 24 -0.87 -0.55 4.56
N LEU A 25 -1.81 -1.27 5.17
CA LEU A 25 -3.23 -1.01 5.05
C LEU A 25 -3.57 0.39 5.56
N ASP A 26 -4.23 1.18 4.73
CA ASP A 26 -4.79 2.49 5.10
C ASP A 26 -6.32 2.37 5.27
N HIS A 27 -7.00 1.88 4.24
CA HIS A 27 -8.44 1.63 4.23
C HIS A 27 -8.79 0.37 3.44
N ARG A 28 -9.91 -0.29 3.77
CA ARG A 28 -10.45 -1.45 3.04
C ARG A 28 -11.98 -1.40 3.00
N GLY A 29 -12.56 -1.76 1.87
CA GLY A 29 -13.99 -1.90 1.57
C GLY A 29 -14.17 -2.69 0.28
N ARG A 30 -15.04 -2.24 -0.64
CA ARG A 30 -15.05 -2.71 -2.05
C ARG A 30 -13.81 -2.28 -2.85
N TYR A 31 -12.85 -1.67 -2.16
CA TYR A 31 -11.54 -1.24 -2.65
C TYR A 31 -10.51 -1.46 -1.54
N VAL A 32 -9.24 -1.45 -1.89
CA VAL A 32 -8.12 -1.44 -0.94
C VAL A 32 -7.31 -0.19 -1.16
N MET A 33 -6.96 0.50 -0.08
CA MET A 33 -6.03 1.62 -0.12
C MET A 33 -4.85 1.35 0.80
N CYS A 34 -3.66 1.55 0.26
CA CYS A 34 -2.40 1.34 0.96
C CYS A 34 -1.58 2.62 1.05
N LYS A 35 -0.82 2.71 2.14
CA LYS A 35 0.27 3.67 2.32
C LYS A 35 1.61 2.94 2.38
N TYR A 36 2.68 3.67 2.15
CA TYR A 36 4.04 3.15 2.14
C TYR A 36 4.79 3.65 3.36
N LEU A 37 5.34 2.73 4.14
CA LEU A 37 6.05 3.04 5.38
C LEU A 37 7.51 2.64 5.27
N ASP A 38 8.38 3.39 5.91
CA ASP A 38 9.77 2.98 6.13
C ASP A 38 9.78 1.82 7.15
N PRO A 39 10.36 0.64 6.82
CA PRO A 39 10.30 -0.56 7.67
C PRO A 39 11.03 -0.40 9.00
N ARG A 40 11.93 0.59 9.13
CA ARG A 40 12.71 0.83 10.35
C ARG A 40 11.99 1.77 11.30
N THR A 41 11.31 2.78 10.76
CA THR A 41 10.72 3.87 11.54
C THR A 41 9.19 3.84 11.62
N MET A 42 8.54 3.08 10.73
CA MET A 42 7.09 3.02 10.55
C MET A 42 6.43 4.38 10.23
N LYS A 43 7.23 5.37 9.81
CA LYS A 43 6.75 6.64 9.28
C LYS A 43 6.49 6.52 7.79
N LEU A 44 5.69 7.44 7.23
CA LEU A 44 5.43 7.51 5.80
C LEU A 44 6.75 7.62 5.02
N ALA A 45 6.98 6.67 4.10
CA ALA A 45 8.10 6.71 3.15
C ALA A 45 7.78 7.60 1.94
N ASP A 46 6.49 7.73 1.60
CA ASP A 46 5.98 8.54 0.51
C ASP A 46 4.62 9.14 0.90
N ALA A 47 4.30 10.30 0.33
CA ALA A 47 3.00 10.95 0.50
C ALA A 47 1.91 10.27 -0.34
N LYS A 48 2.26 9.54 -1.40
CA LYS A 48 1.31 8.84 -2.26
C LYS A 48 0.55 7.73 -1.51
N ARG A 49 -0.62 7.40 -2.04
CA ARG A 49 -1.37 6.18 -1.71
C ARG A 49 -1.49 5.32 -2.95
N LYS A 50 -1.64 4.00 -2.76
CA LYS A 50 -2.06 3.09 -3.84
C LYS A 50 -3.51 2.71 -3.59
N LEU A 51 -4.34 2.94 -4.60
CA LEU A 51 -5.74 2.53 -4.66
C LEU A 51 -5.82 1.31 -5.57
N THR A 52 -6.40 0.24 -5.06
CA THR A 52 -6.70 -0.98 -5.81
C THR A 52 -8.22 -1.16 -5.80
N LEU A 53 -8.81 -1.15 -6.98
CA LEU A 53 -10.24 -1.39 -7.22
C LEU A 53 -10.41 -2.78 -7.85
N LYS A 54 -11.53 -3.43 -7.58
CA LYS A 54 -11.92 -4.68 -8.23
C LYS A 54 -13.37 -4.54 -8.67
N ASP A 55 -13.63 -4.73 -9.96
CA ASP A 55 -15.00 -4.70 -10.47
C ASP A 55 -15.74 -6.01 -10.21
N GLU A 56 -17.00 -6.08 -10.65
CA GLU A 56 -17.87 -7.24 -10.45
C GLU A 56 -17.43 -8.47 -11.25
N GLU A 57 -16.68 -8.27 -12.34
CA GLU A 57 -16.07 -9.34 -13.15
C GLU A 57 -14.73 -9.80 -12.55
N GLY A 58 -14.25 -9.11 -11.51
CA GLY A 58 -13.01 -9.41 -10.82
C GLY A 58 -11.76 -8.78 -11.44
N VAL A 59 -11.93 -7.89 -12.43
CA VAL A 59 -10.84 -7.11 -13.03
C VAL A 59 -10.30 -6.13 -12.00
N VAL A 60 -8.98 -6.13 -11.84
CA VAL A 60 -8.29 -5.26 -10.89
C VAL A 60 -7.76 -4.02 -11.60
N PHE A 61 -8.09 -2.85 -11.06
CA PHE A 61 -7.56 -1.56 -11.50
C PHE A 61 -6.72 -0.95 -10.39
N GLU A 62 -5.49 -0.55 -10.71
CA GLU A 62 -4.56 0.01 -9.74
C GLU A 62 -4.17 1.43 -10.10
N TYR A 63 -4.13 2.30 -9.10
CA TYR A 63 -3.76 3.70 -9.26
C TYR A 63 -2.90 4.19 -8.11
N PHE A 64 -1.99 5.11 -8.41
CA PHE A 64 -1.39 5.97 -7.40
C PHE A 64 -2.21 7.25 -7.24
N ILE A 65 -2.55 7.58 -6.00
CA ILE A 65 -3.11 8.87 -5.61
C ILE A 65 -1.93 9.74 -5.11
N ILE A 66 -1.57 10.76 -5.87
CA ILE A 66 -0.49 11.68 -5.53
C ILE A 66 -1.09 13.02 -5.08
N PRO A 67 -0.95 13.41 -3.81
CA PRO A 67 -1.47 14.68 -3.33
C PRO A 67 -0.78 15.85 -4.03
N LEU A 68 -1.55 16.90 -4.33
CA LEU A 68 -1.03 18.16 -4.86
C LEU A 68 -0.83 19.19 -3.74
N LYS A 69 -0.35 20.38 -4.09
CA LYS A 69 -0.19 21.49 -3.14
C LYS A 69 -1.51 21.88 -2.47
N ASP A 70 -2.62 21.85 -3.22
CA ASP A 70 -3.96 21.96 -2.65
C ASP A 70 -4.33 20.58 -2.07
N PRO A 71 -4.54 20.45 -0.75
CA PRO A 71 -4.83 19.16 -0.12
C PRO A 71 -6.18 18.57 -0.54
N LYS A 72 -7.06 19.35 -1.18
CA LYS A 72 -8.32 18.86 -1.73
C LYS A 72 -8.18 18.24 -3.12
N ARG A 73 -6.99 18.32 -3.73
CA ARG A 73 -6.73 17.82 -5.09
C ARG A 73 -5.62 16.78 -5.08
N ALA A 74 -5.77 15.78 -5.93
CA ALA A 74 -4.76 14.76 -6.16
C ALA A 74 -4.73 14.37 -7.64
N LEU A 75 -3.58 13.88 -8.09
CA LEU A 75 -3.46 13.18 -9.37
C LEU A 75 -3.74 11.70 -9.16
N LEU A 76 -4.52 11.13 -10.08
CA LEU A 76 -4.72 9.70 -10.18
C LEU A 76 -3.90 9.20 -11.37
N ILE A 77 -2.91 8.34 -11.12
CA ILE A 77 -2.02 7.81 -12.15
C ILE A 77 -2.20 6.30 -12.18
N SER A 78 -2.51 5.72 -13.34
CA SER A 78 -2.55 4.27 -13.52
C SER A 78 -1.23 3.66 -13.05
N ALA A 79 -1.34 2.60 -12.25
CA ALA A 79 -0.19 1.79 -11.86
C ALA A 79 -0.20 0.51 -12.68
N ASP A 80 1.00 -0.01 -12.97
CA ASP A 80 1.11 -1.34 -13.52
C ASP A 80 0.46 -2.34 -12.55
N THR A 81 -0.36 -3.24 -13.08
CA THR A 81 -0.95 -4.32 -12.30
C THR A 81 0.17 -5.23 -11.84
N GLU A 82 0.44 -5.24 -10.56
CA GLU A 82 1.54 -6.04 -10.04
C GLU A 82 1.08 -7.49 -9.70
N GLU A 83 2.00 -8.46 -9.80
CA GLU A 83 1.69 -9.90 -9.72
C GLU A 83 0.93 -10.34 -8.46
N LYS A 84 0.25 -11.49 -8.60
CA LYS A 84 -0.54 -12.19 -7.58
C LYS A 84 0.36 -12.60 -6.39
N ASP A 85 -0.23 -12.68 -5.19
CA ASP A 85 0.39 -13.01 -3.88
C ASP A 85 0.88 -11.83 -3.03
N ARG A 86 0.36 -10.64 -3.28
CA ARG A 86 0.65 -9.44 -2.48
C ARG A 86 -0.30 -9.28 -1.31
N GLN A 87 0.29 -9.04 -0.14
CA GLN A 87 -0.42 -8.74 1.09
C GLN A 87 -0.22 -7.27 1.50
N VAL A 88 -0.94 -6.88 2.53
CA VAL A 88 -0.82 -5.58 3.21
C VAL A 88 -0.55 -5.78 4.69
N TRP A 89 0.36 -4.96 5.22
CA TRP A 89 0.61 -4.93 6.66
C TRP A 89 -0.51 -4.17 7.39
N ASN A 90 -1.25 -4.85 8.25
CA ASN A 90 -2.22 -4.22 9.13
C ASN A 90 -1.56 -3.82 10.45
N GLN A 91 -1.21 -2.53 10.57
CA GLN A 91 -0.55 -1.97 11.76
C GLN A 91 -1.37 -2.15 13.05
N LYS A 92 -2.70 -2.24 12.97
CA LYS A 92 -3.56 -2.34 14.15
C LYS A 92 -3.44 -3.69 14.84
N VAL A 93 -3.22 -4.75 14.07
CA VAL A 93 -3.11 -6.14 14.57
C VAL A 93 -1.68 -6.67 14.50
N GLY A 94 -0.77 -5.98 13.79
CA GLY A 94 0.63 -6.37 13.69
C GLY A 94 0.85 -7.63 12.86
N LYS A 95 0.11 -7.80 11.76
CA LYS A 95 0.26 -8.94 10.85
C LYS A 95 0.02 -8.55 9.39
N ALA A 96 0.55 -9.36 8.48
CA ALA A 96 0.18 -9.32 7.08
C ALA A 96 -1.25 -9.87 6.90
N GLU A 97 -2.00 -9.26 5.98
CA GLU A 97 -3.33 -9.68 5.59
C GLU A 97 -3.46 -9.67 4.07
N GLU A 98 -4.31 -10.54 3.54
CA GLU A 98 -4.72 -10.48 2.15
C GLU A 98 -5.28 -9.11 1.77
N MET A 99 -5.05 -8.69 0.54
CA MET A 99 -5.61 -7.44 0.01
C MET A 99 -7.14 -7.46 0.12
N TRP A 100 -7.73 -8.55 -0.35
CA TRP A 100 -9.17 -8.79 -0.38
C TRP A 100 -9.60 -9.67 0.78
N ARG A 101 -10.83 -9.45 1.25
CA ARG A 101 -11.52 -10.39 2.12
C ARG A 101 -12.68 -10.94 1.30
N ASP A 102 -12.81 -12.25 1.26
CA ASP A 102 -13.98 -12.92 0.68
C ASP A 102 -15.25 -12.57 1.46
#